data_AF-A0A957TXP8-F1
#
_entry.id   AF-A0A957TXP8-F1
#
_cell.length_a   1.000
_cell.length_b   1.000
_cell.length_c   1.000
_cell.angle_alpha   90.00
_cell.angle_beta   90.00
_cell.angle_gamma   90.00
#
_symmetry.space_group_name_H-M   'P 1'
#
loop_
_entity.id
_entity.type
_entity.pdbx_description
1 polymer ?
#
loop_
_entity_poly.entity_id
_entity_poly.type
_entity_poly.pdbx_seq_one_letter_code
_entity_poly.pdbx_strand_id
1 'polypeptide(L)'
;MFRRIFGKTEEKTEDERKLEASLQKTRAGVLGRIATIFQENQITDELWDELEEALIVGDVGMRVAGELVNKTRERVQRENIKATSAA
;
A
#
# COMPACT_ATOMS: atom_id res chain seq x y z
N MET A 1 14.45 36.63 -3.31
CA MET A 1 15.24 36.00 -2.23
C MET A 1 14.51 34.84 -1.52
N PHE A 2 13.30 34.43 -1.94
CA PHE A 2 12.49 33.38 -1.29
C PHE A 2 12.56 31.97 -1.92
N ARG A 3 13.18 31.81 -3.10
CA ARG A 3 13.31 30.53 -3.83
C ARG A 3 14.40 29.60 -3.27
N ARG A 4 15.14 30.02 -2.24
CA ARG A 4 16.34 29.33 -1.72
C ARG A 4 16.09 28.58 -0.39
N ILE A 5 14.86 28.61 0.14
CA ILE A 5 14.47 27.94 1.39
C ILE A 5 13.44 26.81 1.16
N PHE A 6 12.69 26.82 0.05
CA PHE A 6 11.72 25.77 -0.25
C PHE A 6 11.99 25.14 -1.62
N GLY A 7 12.41 23.88 -1.60
CA GLY A 7 12.36 23.00 -2.77
C GLY A 7 13.68 22.81 -3.50
N LYS A 8 14.60 22.06 -2.89
CA LYS A 8 15.33 21.07 -3.70
C LYS A 8 14.43 19.84 -3.73
N THR A 9 13.77 19.61 -4.85
CA THR A 9 13.37 18.23 -5.19
C THR A 9 14.69 17.47 -5.24
N GLU A 10 14.96 16.60 -4.27
CA GLU A 10 16.14 15.76 -4.33
C GLU A 10 16.04 14.92 -5.61
N GLU A 11 17.00 15.10 -6.52
CA GLU A 11 17.07 14.25 -7.70
C GLU A 11 17.38 12.83 -7.23
N LYS A 12 16.50 11.88 -7.56
CA LYS A 12 16.76 10.46 -7.31
C LYS A 12 18.11 10.07 -7.88
N THR A 13 18.91 9.45 -7.04
CA THR A 13 20.20 8.83 -7.40
C THR A 13 20.01 7.80 -8.51
N GLU A 14 21.09 7.49 -9.22
CA GLU A 14 21.05 6.46 -10.26
C GLU A 14 20.65 5.09 -9.70
N ASP A 15 21.08 4.77 -8.48
CA ASP A 15 20.76 3.52 -7.80
C ASP A 15 19.28 3.44 -7.41
N GLU A 16 18.69 4.54 -6.93
CA GLU A 16 17.23 4.61 -6.67
C GLU A 16 16.43 4.43 -7.97
N ARG A 17 16.85 5.05 -9.08
CA ARG A 17 16.18 4.87 -10.38
C ARG A 17 16.27 3.44 -10.88
N LYS A 18 17.42 2.78 -10.72
CA LYS A 18 17.61 1.36 -11.06
C LYS A 18 16.75 0.45 -10.19
N LEU A 19 16.67 0.73 -8.89
CA LEU A 19 15.83 0.00 -7.95
C LEU A 19 14.34 0.15 -8.28
N GLU A 20 13.89 1.36 -8.60
CA GLU A 20 12.49 1.58 -9.01
C GLU A 20 12.15 0.86 -10.32
N ALA A 21 13.07 0.91 -11.29
CA ALA A 21 12.88 0.22 -12.57
C ALA A 21 12.81 -1.30 -12.39
N SER A 22 13.64 -1.88 -11.53
CA SER A 22 13.64 -3.33 -11.29
C SER A 22 12.38 -3.80 -10.55
N LEU A 23 11.82 -2.97 -9.66
CA LEU A 23 10.61 -3.26 -8.89
C LEU A 23 9.30 -2.86 -9.60
N GLN A 24 9.38 -2.20 -10.76
CA GLN A 24 8.20 -1.64 -11.43
C GLN A 24 7.09 -2.68 -11.66
N LYS A 25 7.45 -3.91 -12.06
CA LYS A 25 6.49 -4.99 -12.31
C LYS A 25 5.80 -5.46 -11.03
N THR A 26 6.58 -5.74 -9.98
CA THR A 26 6.06 -6.15 -8.67
C THR A 26 5.14 -5.08 -8.10
N ARG A 27 5.57 -3.82 -8.18
CA ARG A 27 4.78 -2.67 -7.74
C ARG A 27 3.46 -2.58 -8.51
N ALA A 28 3.48 -2.71 -9.84
CA ALA A 28 2.27 -2.63 -10.64
C ALA A 28 1.30 -3.80 -10.36
N GLY A 29 1.81 -5.03 -10.23
CA GLY A 29 0.98 -6.21 -9.96
C GLY A 29 0.34 -6.18 -8.56
N VAL A 30 1.16 -6.00 -7.53
CA VAL A 30 0.71 -6.00 -6.12
C VAL A 30 -0.19 -4.81 -5.84
N LEU A 31 0.24 -3.58 -6.21
CA LEU A 31 -0.60 -2.40 -5.99
C LEU A 31 -1.85 -2.41 -6.85
N GLY A 32 -1.81 -3.02 -8.05
CA GLY A 32 -2.99 -3.20 -8.88
C GLY A 32 -4.04 -4.08 -8.20
N ARG A 33 -3.63 -5.23 -7.67
CA ARG A 33 -4.53 -6.14 -6.94
C ARG A 33 -5.10 -5.47 -5.69
N ILE A 34 -4.26 -4.79 -4.92
CA ILE A 34 -4.70 -4.01 -3.75
C ILE A 34 -5.69 -2.92 -4.15
N ALA A 35 -5.42 -2.18 -5.22
CA ALA A 35 -6.32 -1.14 -5.70
C ALA A 35 -7.71 -1.70 -6.08
N THR A 36 -7.77 -2.88 -6.70
CA THR A 36 -9.05 -3.55 -7.01
C THR A 36 -9.81 -3.92 -5.74
N ILE A 37 -9.15 -4.47 -4.73
CA ILE A 37 -9.77 -4.82 -3.43
C ILE A 37 -10.43 -3.58 -2.80
N PHE A 38 -9.74 -2.43 -2.84
CA PHE A 38 -10.26 -1.18 -2.25
C PHE A 38 -11.26 -0.41 -3.13
N GLN A 39 -11.65 -0.93 -4.30
CA GLN A 39 -12.80 -0.40 -5.06
C GLN A 39 -14.15 -0.78 -4.43
N GLU A 40 -14.18 -1.83 -3.62
CA GLU A 40 -15.31 -2.18 -2.75
C GLU A 40 -15.62 -1.01 -1.80
N ASN A 41 -16.82 -0.44 -1.80
CA ASN A 41 -17.15 0.72 -0.94
C ASN A 41 -17.28 0.39 0.55
N GLN A 42 -17.28 -0.90 0.92
CA GLN A 42 -17.46 -1.36 2.28
C GLN A 42 -16.24 -2.16 2.75
N ILE A 43 -15.90 -1.99 4.02
CA ILE A 43 -14.86 -2.78 4.66
C ILE A 43 -15.52 -4.05 5.19
N THR A 44 -15.41 -5.14 4.43
CA THR A 44 -15.96 -6.47 4.75
C THR A 44 -14.88 -7.38 5.32
N ASP A 45 -15.26 -8.56 5.83
CA ASP A 45 -14.30 -9.58 6.23
C ASP A 45 -13.54 -10.15 5.02
N GLU A 46 -14.23 -10.30 3.88
CA GLU A 46 -13.64 -10.77 2.62
C GLU A 46 -12.55 -9.82 2.09
N LEU A 47 -12.73 -8.50 2.26
CA LEU A 47 -11.68 -7.52 1.93
C LEU A 47 -10.37 -7.79 2.69
N TRP A 48 -10.44 -8.21 3.95
CA TRP A 48 -9.24 -8.50 4.75
C TRP A 48 -8.54 -9.77 4.30
N ASP A 49 -9.32 -10.80 3.95
CA ASP A 49 -8.80 -12.06 3.43
C ASP A 49 -8.12 -11.86 2.06
N GLU A 50 -8.74 -11.09 1.16
CA GLU A 50 -8.15 -10.76 -0.15
C GLU A 50 -6.87 -9.92 -0.02
N LEU A 51 -6.82 -9.00 0.96
CA LEU A 51 -5.63 -8.21 1.24
C LEU A 51 -4.49 -9.09 1.77
N GLU A 52 -4.78 -10.03 2.66
CA GLU A 52 -3.78 -10.99 3.17
C GLU A 52 -3.22 -11.84 2.04
N GLU A 53 -4.08 -12.38 1.18
CA GLU A 53 -3.67 -13.18 0.02
C GLU A 53 -2.79 -12.36 -0.93
N ALA A 54 -3.18 -11.11 -1.23
CA ALA A 54 -2.40 -10.22 -2.09
C ALA A 54 -0.99 -9.94 -1.54
N LEU A 55 -0.84 -9.80 -0.22
CA LEU A 55 0.45 -9.63 0.43
C LEU A 55 1.29 -10.92 0.37
N ILE A 56 0.68 -12.08 0.56
CA ILE A 56 1.36 -13.39 0.45
C ILE A 56 1.90 -13.61 -0.97
N VAL A 57 1.08 -13.35 -1.99
CA VAL A 57 1.50 -13.44 -3.41
C VAL A 57 2.58 -12.40 -3.75
N GLY A 58 2.61 -11.28 -3.02
CA GLY A 58 3.65 -10.25 -3.12
C GLY A 58 4.95 -10.58 -2.39
N ASP A 59 5.21 -11.84 -2.05
CA ASP A 59 6.41 -12.34 -1.36
C ASP A 59 6.63 -11.78 0.07
N VAL A 60 5.57 -11.32 0.74
CA VAL A 60 5.64 -10.88 2.16
C VAL A 60 5.71 -12.07 3.12
N GLY A 61 5.07 -13.18 2.76
CA GLY A 61 4.97 -14.40 3.55
C GLY A 61 3.83 -14.40 4.58
N MET A 62 3.28 -15.58 4.87
CA MET A 62 2.05 -15.76 5.66
C MET A 62 2.05 -15.03 7.01
N ARG A 63 3.08 -15.27 7.83
CA ARG A 63 3.14 -14.68 9.19
C ARG A 63 3.13 -13.15 9.15
N VAL A 64 3.94 -12.55 8.27
CA VAL A 64 4.08 -11.10 8.20
C VAL A 64 2.83 -10.48 7.56
N ALA A 65 2.24 -11.13 6.55
CA ALA A 65 0.99 -10.70 5.95
C ALA A 65 -0.14 -10.62 6.99
N GLY A 66 -0.37 -11.70 7.75
CA GLY A 66 -1.39 -11.71 8.81
C GLY A 66 -1.13 -10.67 9.90
N GLU A 67 0.12 -10.46 10.32
CA GLU A 67 0.47 -9.39 11.26
C GLU A 67 0.15 -7.98 10.71
N LEU A 68 0.43 -7.73 9.43
CA LEU A 68 0.15 -6.44 8.78
C LEU A 68 -1.35 -6.19 8.63
N VAL A 69 -2.11 -7.21 8.21
CA VAL A 69 -3.57 -7.12 8.06
C VAL A 69 -4.23 -6.86 9.40
N ASN A 70 -3.87 -7.62 10.44
CA ASN A 70 -4.43 -7.44 11.79
C ASN A 70 -4.17 -6.03 12.34
N LYS A 71 -2.92 -5.54 12.26
CA LYS A 71 -2.58 -4.16 12.68
C LYS A 71 -3.37 -3.11 11.91
N THR A 72 -3.61 -3.34 10.63
CA THR A 72 -4.38 -2.42 9.76
C THR A 72 -5.86 -2.44 10.15
N ARG A 73 -6.45 -3.61 10.38
CA ARG A 73 -7.83 -3.79 10.85
C ARG A 73 -8.06 -3.14 12.20
N GLU A 74 -7.15 -3.33 13.16
CA GLU A 74 -7.19 -2.66 14.47
C GLU A 74 -7.14 -1.14 14.34
N ARG A 75 -6.32 -0.61 13.42
CA ARG A 75 -6.24 0.83 13.15
C ARG A 75 -7.54 1.36 12.54
N VAL A 76 -8.12 0.67 11.56
CA VAL A 76 -9.41 1.02 10.95
C VAL A 76 -10.52 1.10 11.99
N GLN A 77 -10.60 0.10 12.89
CA GLN A 77 -11.57 0.09 13.98
C GLN A 77 -11.36 1.27 14.94
N ARG A 78 -10.13 1.50 15.38
CA ARG A 78 -9.76 2.59 16.29
C ARG A 78 -10.05 3.98 15.71
N GLU A 79 -9.81 4.16 14.42
CA GLU A 79 -10.04 5.43 13.70
C GLU A 79 -11.48 5.57 13.19
N ASN A 80 -12.36 4.59 13.44
CA ASN A 80 -13.75 4.57 12.98
C ASN A 80 -13.90 4.78 11.46
N ILE A 81 -12.99 4.19 10.68
CA ILE A 81 -13.06 4.22 9.21
C ILE A 81 -14.15 3.25 8.76
N LYS A 82 -15.17 3.76 8.07
CA LYS A 82 -16.39 3.00 7.70
C LYS A 82 -16.48 2.60 6.23
N ALA A 83 -15.69 3.24 5.38
CA ALA A 83 -15.67 3.02 3.95
C ALA A 83 -14.23 3.14 3.44
N THR A 84 -13.96 2.44 2.36
CA THR A 84 -12.66 2.43 1.65
C THR A 84 -12.44 3.69 0.84
N SER A 85 -13.51 4.35 0.39
CA SER A 85 -13.51 5.64 -0.28
C SER A 85 -13.82 6.78 0.69
N ALA A 86 -13.12 7.91 0.53
CA ALA A 86 -13.63 9.17 1.07
C ALA A 86 -14.90 9.53 0.29
N ALA A 87 -16.04 9.59 0.97
CA ALA A 87 -17.29 10.10 0.42
C ALA A 87 -17.16 11.58 0.03
#